data_AF-A0A1F6ECI7-F1
#
_entry.id   AF-A0A1F6ECI7-F1
#
_cell.length_a   1.000
_cell.length_b   1.000
_cell.length_c   1.000
_cell.angle_alpha   90.00
_cell.angle_beta   90.00
_cell.angle_gamma   90.00
#
_symmetry.space_group_name_H-M   'P 1'
#
loop_
_entity.id
_entity.type
_entity.pdbx_description
1 polymer ?
#
loop_
_entity_poly.entity_id
_entity_poly.type
_entity_poly.pdbx_seq_one_letter_code
_entity_poly.pdbx_strand_id
1 'polypeptide(L)' 'MIDLKNKTPMDLKKLLLEKQEALRQFRFGLAGSKARNVKEGKNLHKDIARINTKLKQLSKTA' A
#
# COMPACT_ATOMS: atom_id res chain seq x y z
N MET A 1 -7.48 -9.11 -2.02
CA MET A 1 -6.75 -8.50 -3.15
C MET A 1 -7.44 -7.18 -3.47
N ILE A 2 -6.71 -6.09 -3.69
CA ILE A 2 -7.31 -4.79 -4.03
C ILE A 2 -7.34 -4.65 -5.55
N ASP A 3 -8.53 -4.56 -6.12
CA ASP A 3 -8.72 -4.18 -7.51
C ASP A 3 -8.44 -2.68 -7.69
N LEU A 4 -7.43 -2.37 -8.50
CA LEU A 4 -6.96 -1.01 -8.79
C LEU A 4 -7.38 -0.56 -10.21
N LYS A 5 -8.27 -1.29 -10.88
CA LYS A 5 -8.60 -1.09 -12.30
C LYS A 5 -9.41 0.18 -12.58
N ASN A 6 -10.17 0.70 -11.61
CA ASN A 6 -11.11 1.82 -11.82
C ASN A 6 -10.75 3.09 -11.03
N LYS A 7 -9.57 3.18 -10.43
CA LYS A 7 -9.21 4.32 -9.57
C LYS A 7 -8.48 5.40 -10.36
N THR A 8 -8.86 6.65 -10.11
CA THR A 8 -8.17 7.81 -10.70
C THR A 8 -6.73 7.89 -10.16
N PRO A 9 -5.79 8.51 -10.89
CA PRO A 9 -4.43 8.71 -10.39
C PRO A 9 -4.37 9.47 -9.07
N MET A 10 -5.36 10.33 -8.79
CA MET A 10 -5.45 11.06 -7.52
C MET A 10 -5.86 10.14 -6.37
N ASP A 11 -6.83 9.25 -6.60
CA ASP A 11 -7.26 8.27 -5.60
C ASP A 11 -6.17 7.23 -5.32
N LEU A 12 -5.42 6.82 -6.34
CA LEU A 12 -4.26 5.93 -6.18
C LEU A 12 -3.18 6.56 -5.29
N LYS A 13 -2.92 7.86 -5.43
CA LYS A 13 -1.97 8.59 -4.57
C LYS A 13 -2.48 8.69 -3.12
N LYS A 14 -3.77 8.96 -2.91
CA LYS A 14 -4.38 8.97 -1.57
C LYS A 14 -4.28 7.61 -0.89
N LEU A 15 -4.66 6.54 -1.58
CA LEU A 15 -4.53 5.17 -1.07
C LEU A 15 -3.07 4.79 -0.78
N LEU A 16 -2.12 5.27 -1.57
CA LEU A 16 -0.71 5.02 -1.31
C LEU A 16 -0.26 5.63 0.02
N LEU A 17 -0.68 6.87 0.32
CA LEU A 17 -0.37 7.53 1.58
C LEU A 17 -0.99 6.79 2.77
N GLU A 18 -2.27 6.42 2.68
CA GLU A 18 -2.95 5.65 3.73
C GLU A 18 -2.25 4.30 4.00
N LYS A 19 -1.83 3.59 2.94
CA LYS A 19 -1.12 2.31 3.10
C LYS A 19 0.28 2.48 3.67
N GLN A 20 0.98 3.57 3.35
CA GLN A 20 2.28 3.89 3.94
C GLN A 20 2.16 4.27 5.42
N GLU A 21 1.10 5.00 5.81
CA GLU A 21 0.80 5.30 7.21
C GLU A 21 0.45 4.05 7.99
N ALA A 22 -0.40 3.18 7.44
CA ALA A 22 -0.71 1.88 8.04
C ALA A 22 0.56 1.05 8.24
N LEU A 23 1.51 1.09 7.30
CA LEU A 23 2.80 0.42 7.41
C LEU A 23 3.68 1.04 8.50
N ARG A 24 3.71 2.37 8.62
CA ARG A 24 4.40 3.06 9.74
C ARG A 24 3.79 2.66 11.09
N GLN A 25 2.47 2.75 11.24
CA GLN A 25 1.77 2.35 12.46
C GLN A 25 2.03 0.87 12.78
N PHE A 26 2.02 0.00 11.78
CA PHE A 26 2.37 -1.41 11.93
C PHE A 26 3.82 -1.59 12.43
N ARG A 27 4.79 -0.83 11.88
CA ARG A 27 6.20 -0.84 12.34
C ARG A 27 6.35 -0.32 13.77
N PHE A 28 5.63 0.71 14.17
CA PHE A 28 5.66 1.22 15.54
C PHE A 28 4.96 0.25 16.50
N GLY A 29 3.84 -0.34 16.13
CA GLY A 29 3.15 -1.36 16.93
C GLY A 29 3.94 -2.68 17.07
N LEU A 30 4.83 -2.97 16.12
CA LEU A 30 5.76 -4.11 16.17
C LEU A 30 6.82 -3.98 17.28
N ALA A 31 7.22 -2.76 17.65
CA ALA A 31 8.30 -2.51 18.61
C ALA A 31 7.98 -2.98 20.06
N GLY A 32 6.71 -3.28 20.36
CA GLY A 32 6.24 -3.69 21.70
C GLY A 32 6.13 -5.20 21.96
N SER A 33 6.72 -6.07 21.13
CA SER A 33 6.73 -7.55 21.26
C SER A 33 5.42 -8.31 20.99
N LYS A 34 4.34 -7.65 20.52
CA LYS A 34 3.02 -8.30 20.33
C LYS A 34 2.47 -8.25 18.91
N ALA A 35 3.31 -8.33 17.88
CA ALA A 35 2.81 -8.40 16.50
C ALA A 35 2.51 -9.84 16.09
N ARG A 36 1.26 -10.27 16.34
CA ARG A 36 0.75 -11.60 15.97
C ARG A 36 0.51 -11.76 14.46
N ASN A 37 0.47 -10.66 13.69
CA ASN A 37 0.09 -10.63 12.27
C ASN A 37 1.20 -10.10 11.33
N VAL A 38 2.35 -10.77 11.27
CA VAL A 38 3.43 -10.49 10.29
C VAL A 38 2.92 -10.52 8.83
N LYS A 39 1.87 -11.30 8.57
CA LYS A 39 1.20 -11.41 7.27
C LYS A 39 0.57 -10.09 6.81
N GLU A 40 0.08 -9.25 7.73
CA GLU A 40 -0.52 -7.95 7.38
C GLU A 40 0.54 -6.98 6.83
N GLY A 41 1.70 -6.90 7.47
CA GLY A 41 2.83 -6.11 6.96
C GLY A 41 3.25 -6.52 5.55
N LYS A 42 3.34 -7.83 5.29
CA LYS A 42 3.65 -8.36 3.95
C LYS A 42 2.59 -7.98 2.92
N ASN A 43 1.30 -8.00 3.30
CA ASN A 43 0.21 -7.60 2.42
C ASN A 43 0.22 -6.09 2.14
N LEU A 44 0.48 -5.26 3.14
CA LEU A 44 0.64 -3.81 2.98
C LEU A 44 1.77 -3.47 1.99
N HIS A 45 2.93 -4.12 2.11
CA HIS A 45 4.02 -3.96 1.15
C HIS A 45 3.62 -4.34 -0.28
N LYS A 46 2.90 -5.46 -0.45
CA LYS A 46 2.40 -5.89 -1.77
C LYS A 46 1.41 -4.90 -2.37
N ASP A 47 0.52 -4.35 -1.56
CA ASP A 47 -0.48 -3.39 -2.02
C ASP A 47 0.17 -2.07 -2.47
N ILE A 48 1.16 -1.56 -1.72
CA ILE A 48 1.95 -0.37 -2.11
C ILE A 48 2.66 -0.61 -3.45
N ALA A 49 3.31 -1.76 -3.63
CA ALA A 49 4.01 -2.09 -4.86
C ALA A 49 3.07 -2.15 -6.09
N ARG A 50 1.86 -2.70 -5.91
CA ARG A 50 0.83 -2.74 -6.96
C ARG A 50 0.32 -1.35 -7.32
N ILE A 51 0.07 -0.48 -6.34
CA ILE A 51 -0.36 0.91 -6.59
C ILE A 51 0.71 1.66 -7.40
N ASN A 52 1.98 1.55 -7.02
CA ASN A 52 3.10 2.15 -7.76
C ASN A 52 3.22 1.61 -9.19
N THR A 53 3.06 0.30 -9.36
CA THR A 53 3.07 -0.32 -10.69
C THR A 53 1.95 0.23 -11.55
N LYS A 54 0.76 0.41 -10.98
CA LYS A 54 -0.40 0.90 -11.74
C LYS A 54 -0.29 2.38 -12.10
N LEU A 55 0.24 3.21 -11.18
CA LEU A 55 0.59 4.60 -11.47
C LEU A 55 1.60 4.69 -12.61
N LYS A 56 2.63 3.84 -12.62
CA LYS A 56 3.63 3.81 -13.69
C LYS A 56 3.09 3.28 -15.02
N GLN A 57 2.17 2.32 -15.00
CA GLN A 57 1.46 1.89 -16.21
C GLN A 57 0.63 3.02 -16.81
N LEU A 58 -0.07 3.79 -15.97
CA LEU A 58 -0.86 4.93 -16.41
C LEU A 58 0.01 6.04 -17.02
N SER A 59 1.17 6.33 -16.42
CA SER A 59 2.09 7.35 -16.94
C SER A 59 2.82 6.93 -18.23
N LYS A 60 3.02 5.63 -18.44
CA LYS A 60 3.78 5.09 -19.59
C LYS A 60 2.91 4.85 -20.84
N THR A 61 1.59 4.98 -20.69
CA THR A 61 0.62 4.88 -21.79
C THR A 61 0.29 6.27 -22.38
N ALA A 62 0.95 7.33 -21.89
CA ALA A 62 0.89 8.67 -22.45
C ALA A 62 2.05 8.91 -23.43
#